data_AF-E3FLK1-F1
#
_entry.id   AF-E3FLK1-F1
#
_cell.length_a   1.000
_cell.length_b   1.000
_cell.length_c   1.000
_cell.angle_alpha   90.00
_cell.angle_beta   90.00
_cell.angle_gamma   90.00
#
_symmetry.space_group_name_H-M   'P 1'
#
loop_
_entity.id
_entity.type
_entity.pdbx_description
1 polymer ?
#
loop_
_entity_poly.entity_id
_entity_poly.type
_entity_poly.pdbx_seq_one_letter_code
_entity_poly.pdbx_strand_id
1 'polypeptide(L)'
;MQRGERLFSGTESLSAQIQGQGMPLPGEATRCENCHSDAPVRISFETAAPVLDAQALLTKRSRRNGPLSHYDEKTFCTLLRTGVDPALIQIQRIMPRYEIDDAQCAALFAYLTGR
;
A
#
# COMPACT_ATOMS: atom_id res chain seq x y z
N MET A 1 -16.52 -1.20 -2.28
CA MET A 1 -15.86 -1.24 -3.60
C MET A 1 -15.53 0.14 -4.19
N GLN A 2 -16.49 0.95 -4.63
CA GLN A 2 -16.22 2.19 -5.39
C GLN A 2 -15.28 3.20 -4.69
N ARG A 3 -15.41 3.38 -3.37
CA ARG A 3 -14.50 4.29 -2.63
C ARG A 3 -13.06 3.79 -2.63
N GLY A 4 -12.84 2.49 -2.42
CA GLY A 4 -11.52 1.89 -2.44
C GLY A 4 -10.85 2.01 -3.82
N GLU A 5 -11.62 1.85 -4.89
CA GLU A 5 -11.16 2.08 -6.26
C GLU A 5 -10.70 3.54 -6.46
N ARG A 6 -11.47 4.53 -6.00
CA ARG A 6 -11.10 5.94 -6.09
C ARG A 6 -9.83 6.27 -5.28
N LEU A 7 -9.64 5.63 -4.13
CA LEU A 7 -8.41 5.77 -3.34
C LEU A 7 -7.22 5.14 -4.06
N PHE A 8 -7.40 3.97 -4.66
CA PHE A 8 -6.36 3.27 -5.42
C PHE A 8 -5.90 4.06 -6.65
N SER A 9 -6.85 4.60 -7.43
CA SER A 9 -6.57 5.46 -8.59
C SER A 9 -6.21 6.91 -8.23
N GLY A 10 -6.40 7.30 -6.96
CA GLY A 10 -6.21 8.66 -6.48
C GLY A 10 -7.20 9.68 -7.04
N THR A 11 -8.37 9.24 -7.49
CA THR A 11 -9.53 10.13 -7.71
C THR A 11 -10.02 10.71 -6.38
N GLU A 12 -9.91 9.93 -5.30
CA GLU A 12 -9.97 10.43 -3.92
C GLU A 12 -8.54 10.55 -3.41
N SER A 13 -8.06 11.79 -3.22
CA SER A 13 -6.67 12.05 -2.84
C SER A 13 -6.37 11.61 -1.42
N LEU A 14 -5.17 11.03 -1.23
CA LEU A 14 -4.59 10.78 0.09
C LEU A 14 -3.30 11.59 0.25
N SER A 15 -3.19 12.28 1.39
CA SER A 15 -1.96 12.93 1.81
C SER A 15 -0.94 11.84 2.18
N ALA A 16 0.28 11.99 1.69
CA ALA A 16 1.37 11.07 1.99
C ALA A 16 2.72 11.76 1.89
N GLN A 17 3.73 11.16 2.52
CA GLN A 17 5.11 11.64 2.47
C GLN A 17 6.09 10.48 2.33
N ILE A 18 7.24 10.74 1.71
CA ILE A 18 8.37 9.81 1.76
C ILE A 18 9.05 9.94 3.12
N GLN A 19 9.31 8.80 3.75
CA GLN A 19 9.99 8.77 5.03
C GLN A 19 11.36 9.49 4.92
N GLY A 20 11.53 10.53 5.72
CA GLY A 20 12.75 11.35 5.77
C GLY A 20 12.81 12.54 4.81
N GLN A 21 11.78 12.78 3.97
CA GLN A 21 11.71 13.99 3.12
C GLN A 21 10.97 15.17 3.78
N GLY A 22 10.16 14.91 4.81
CA GLY A 22 9.53 15.94 5.67
C GLY A 22 8.52 16.86 4.97
N MET A 23 8.20 16.61 3.70
CA MET A 23 7.21 17.35 2.93
C MET A 23 6.18 16.40 2.32
N PRO A 24 4.89 16.80 2.26
CA PRO A 24 3.88 16.03 1.58
C PRO A 24 4.16 15.96 0.08
N LEU A 25 3.84 14.81 -0.52
CA LEU A 25 3.92 14.59 -1.94
C LEU A 25 2.76 15.30 -2.67
N PRO A 26 2.95 15.71 -3.95
CA PRO A 26 1.83 16.08 -4.82
C PRO A 26 0.81 14.94 -4.92
N GLY A 27 -0.48 15.25 -5.01
CA GLY A 27 -1.54 14.24 -5.01
C GLY A 27 -1.43 13.22 -6.15
N GLU A 28 -0.85 13.60 -7.29
CA GLU A 28 -0.59 12.71 -8.42
C GLU A 28 0.48 11.66 -8.10
N ALA A 29 1.41 11.97 -7.19
CA ALA A 29 2.49 11.07 -6.80
C ALA A 29 2.06 10.07 -5.71
N THR A 30 0.91 10.27 -5.05
CA THR A 30 0.45 9.39 -3.96
C THR A 30 -0.45 8.24 -4.42
N ARG A 31 -0.83 8.20 -5.70
CA ARG A 31 -1.72 7.18 -6.29
C ARG A 31 -1.10 5.78 -6.20
N CYS A 32 -1.85 4.81 -5.71
CA CYS A 32 -1.36 3.44 -5.56
C CYS A 32 -1.06 2.79 -6.91
N GLU A 33 -1.90 3.06 -7.91
CA GLU A 33 -1.79 2.50 -9.26
C GLU A 33 -0.47 2.87 -9.98
N ASN A 34 0.19 3.96 -9.57
CA ASN A 34 1.48 4.37 -10.11
C ASN A 34 2.56 3.31 -9.89
N CYS A 35 2.41 2.41 -8.91
CA CYS A 35 3.40 1.38 -8.59
C CYS A 35 2.78 -0.03 -8.52
N HIS A 36 1.52 -0.15 -8.11
CA HIS A 36 0.89 -1.42 -7.74
C HIS A 36 -0.11 -1.96 -8.77
N SER A 37 -0.17 -1.37 -9.97
CA SER A 37 -1.00 -1.88 -11.07
C SER A 37 -0.29 -2.99 -11.85
N ASP A 38 -1.06 -3.80 -12.56
CA ASP A 38 -0.56 -4.87 -13.45
C ASP A 38 0.06 -4.31 -14.76
N ALA A 39 -0.07 -2.99 -14.98
CA ALA A 39 0.55 -2.33 -16.11
C ALA A 39 2.07 -2.22 -15.89
N PRO A 40 2.89 -2.36 -16.95
CA PRO A 40 4.34 -2.14 -16.85
C PRO A 40 4.61 -0.66 -16.54
N VAL A 41 4.66 -0.34 -15.26
CA VAL A 41 5.08 0.98 -14.76
C VAL A 41 6.54 1.15 -15.16
N ARG A 42 6.80 2.11 -16.06
CA ARG A 42 8.14 2.51 -16.53
C ARG A 42 8.91 3.32 -15.48
N ILE A 43 8.77 2.99 -14.21
CA ILE A 43 9.57 3.61 -13.17
C ILE A 43 10.66 2.61 -12.82
N SER A 44 11.87 2.91 -13.30
CA SER A 44 13.11 2.21 -12.96
C SER A 44 13.45 2.41 -11.49
N PHE A 45 12.65 1.85 -10.59
CA PHE A 45 13.12 1.49 -9.27
C PHE A 45 13.69 0.08 -9.39
N GLU A 46 14.88 -0.17 -8.84
CA GLU A 46 15.58 -1.48 -8.88
C GLU A 46 14.76 -2.64 -8.27
N THR A 47 13.56 -2.37 -7.76
CA THR A 47 12.59 -3.35 -7.29
C THR A 47 11.19 -2.92 -7.70
N ALA A 48 10.54 -3.71 -8.55
CA ALA A 48 9.13 -3.54 -8.89
C ALA A 48 8.29 -3.72 -7.61
N ALA A 49 7.32 -2.84 -7.39
CA ALA A 49 6.32 -3.03 -6.36
C ALA A 49 5.39 -4.21 -6.77
N PRO A 50 4.92 -5.02 -5.81
CA PRO A 50 4.02 -6.12 -6.14
C PRO A 50 2.67 -5.59 -6.63
N VAL A 51 2.04 -6.29 -7.56
CA VAL A 51 0.62 -6.08 -7.86
C VAL A 51 -0.18 -6.29 -6.57
N LEU A 52 -1.05 -5.34 -6.24
CA LEU A 52 -1.91 -5.43 -5.06
C LEU A 52 -3.25 -6.04 -5.42
N ASP A 53 -3.41 -7.31 -5.07
CA ASP A 53 -4.66 -8.05 -5.21
C ASP A 53 -4.91 -8.92 -3.96
N ALA A 54 -6.03 -9.65 -3.98
CA ALA A 54 -6.41 -10.56 -2.91
C ALA A 54 -5.33 -11.63 -2.66
N GLN A 55 -4.66 -12.11 -3.71
CA GLN A 55 -3.62 -13.13 -3.59
C GLN A 55 -2.38 -12.57 -2.88
N ALA A 56 -1.93 -11.37 -3.23
CA ALA A 56 -0.78 -10.71 -2.64
C ALA A 56 -0.99 -10.38 -1.16
N LEU A 57 -2.21 -10.00 -0.78
CA LEU A 57 -2.54 -9.59 0.59
C LEU A 57 -2.88 -10.77 1.50
N LEU A 58 -3.72 -11.70 1.06
CA LEU A 58 -4.30 -12.74 1.94
C LEU A 58 -3.47 -14.02 2.01
N THR A 59 -2.52 -14.23 1.09
CA THR A 59 -1.66 -15.42 1.10
C THR A 59 -0.62 -15.33 2.22
N LYS A 60 -0.58 -16.36 3.08
CA LYS A 60 0.48 -16.50 4.08
C LYS A 60 1.85 -16.68 3.42
N ARG A 61 2.81 -15.81 3.74
CA ARG A 61 4.19 -15.84 3.22
C ARG A 61 5.18 -15.68 4.36
N SER A 62 6.34 -16.32 4.23
CA SER A 62 7.49 -16.09 5.12
C SER A 62 8.36 -14.99 4.50
N ARG A 63 8.75 -14.01 5.31
CA ARG A 63 9.82 -13.06 4.96
C ARG A 63 11.04 -13.34 5.81
N ARG A 64 12.22 -13.41 5.16
CA ARG A 64 13.53 -13.58 5.82
C ARG A 64 13.56 -14.75 6.82
N ASN A 65 12.97 -15.89 6.44
CA ASN A 65 12.84 -17.09 7.28
C ASN A 65 12.05 -16.88 8.59
N GLY A 66 11.28 -15.79 8.71
CA GLY A 66 10.39 -15.53 9.82
C GLY A 66 9.08 -16.35 9.74
N PRO A 67 8.21 -16.24 10.76
CA PRO A 67 6.91 -16.88 10.77
C PRO A 67 6.06 -16.52 9.54
N LEU A 68 5.17 -17.44 9.15
CA LEU A 68 4.19 -17.17 8.11
C LEU A 68 3.24 -16.06 8.58
N SER A 69 3.15 -14.99 7.79
CA SER A 69 2.24 -13.88 8.04
C SER A 69 1.47 -13.54 6.77
N HIS A 70 0.33 -12.87 6.91
CA HIS A 70 -0.49 -12.35 5.83
C HIS A 70 -1.07 -11.01 6.28
N TYR A 71 -1.61 -10.25 5.34
CA TYR A 71 -2.34 -9.04 5.68
C TYR A 71 -3.77 -9.38 6.08
N ASP A 72 -4.18 -8.76 7.17
CA ASP A 72 -5.57 -8.40 7.45
C ASP A 72 -5.73 -6.88 7.30
N GLU A 73 -6.95 -6.39 7.47
CA GLU A 73 -7.23 -4.94 7.38
C GLU A 73 -6.35 -4.14 8.33
N LYS A 74 -6.23 -4.58 9.59
CA LYS A 74 -5.49 -3.86 10.63
C LYS A 74 -4.00 -3.72 10.30
N THR A 75 -3.38 -4.82 9.90
CA THR A 75 -1.95 -4.85 9.55
C THR A 75 -1.68 -4.15 8.22
N PHE A 76 -2.62 -4.19 7.27
CA PHE A 76 -2.59 -3.37 6.05
C PHE A 76 -2.63 -1.87 6.37
N CYS A 77 -3.57 -1.42 7.20
CA CYS A 77 -3.65 -0.01 7.62
C CYS A 77 -2.40 0.43 8.39
N THR A 78 -1.85 -0.45 9.22
CA THR A 78 -0.59 -0.20 9.94
C THR A 78 0.56 0.00 8.96
N LEU A 79 0.66 -0.82 7.91
CA LEU A 79 1.68 -0.67 6.89
C LEU A 79 1.54 0.65 6.14
N LEU A 80 0.32 1.05 5.74
CA LEU A 80 0.13 2.31 5.02
C LEU A 80 0.55 3.53 5.84
N ARG A 81 0.29 3.50 7.15
CA ARG A 81 0.61 4.61 8.06
C ARG A 81 2.08 4.63 8.47
N THR A 82 2.66 3.47 8.75
CA THR A 82 3.97 3.36 9.42
C THR A 82 5.06 2.73 8.56
N GLY A 83 4.69 1.95 7.55
CA GLY A 83 5.59 1.16 6.72
C GLY A 83 6.01 -0.16 7.32
N VAL A 84 5.37 -0.58 8.41
CA VAL A 84 5.65 -1.87 9.06
C VAL A 84 4.69 -2.92 8.52
N ASP A 85 5.23 -4.00 7.98
CA ASP A 85 4.45 -5.13 7.48
C ASP A 85 4.02 -6.09 8.61
N PRO A 86 3.16 -7.10 8.34
CA PRO A 86 2.69 -8.05 9.35
C PRO A 86 3.80 -8.91 9.99
N ALA A 87 4.97 -8.98 9.35
CA ALA A 87 6.16 -9.65 9.88
C ALA A 87 7.08 -8.69 10.66
N LEU A 88 6.60 -7.47 10.97
CA LEU A 88 7.32 -6.38 11.64
C LEU A 88 8.54 -5.87 10.84
N ILE A 89 8.53 -6.06 9.53
CA ILE A 89 9.60 -5.61 8.64
C ILE A 89 9.25 -4.22 8.09
N GLN A 90 10.22 -3.30 8.15
CA GLN A 90 10.12 -2.01 7.48
C GLN A 90 10.19 -2.19 5.96
N ILE A 91 9.20 -1.66 5.26
CA ILE A 91 9.21 -1.61 3.80
C ILE A 91 10.16 -0.55 3.27
N GLN A 92 10.40 -0.59 1.96
CA GLN A 92 11.26 0.36 1.30
C GLN A 92 10.82 1.81 1.54
N ARG A 93 11.82 2.68 1.74
CA ARG A 93 11.62 4.10 2.03
C ARG A 93 10.83 4.83 0.94
N ILE A 94 10.93 4.35 -0.29
CA ILE A 94 10.27 4.94 -1.47
C ILE A 94 8.75 4.74 -1.47
N MET A 95 8.23 3.74 -0.75
CA MET A 95 6.78 3.62 -0.57
C MET A 95 6.32 4.73 0.38
N PRO A 96 5.34 5.58 0.01
CA PRO A 96 4.88 6.66 0.88
C PRO A 96 4.28 6.17 2.20
N ARG A 97 4.26 7.05 3.20
CA ARG A 97 3.49 6.92 4.44
C ARG A 97 2.27 7.81 4.35
N TYR A 98 1.09 7.22 4.52
CA TYR A 98 -0.20 7.85 4.24
C TYR A 98 -0.89 8.33 5.51
N GLU A 99 -1.48 9.51 5.43
CA GLU A 99 -2.47 10.01 6.38
C GLU A 99 -3.85 9.48 5.96
N ILE A 100 -4.10 8.20 6.26
CA ILE A 100 -5.33 7.50 5.90
C ILE A 100 -6.15 7.18 7.16
N ASP A 101 -7.41 7.60 7.18
CA ASP A 101 -8.33 7.27 8.28
C ASP A 101 -8.80 5.80 8.21
N ASP A 102 -9.47 5.34 9.26
CA ASP A 102 -9.91 3.93 9.33
C ASP A 102 -10.96 3.58 8.27
N ALA A 103 -11.87 4.51 7.93
CA ALA A 103 -12.93 4.28 6.95
C ALA A 103 -12.39 4.23 5.51
N GLN A 104 -11.41 5.08 5.20
CA GLN A 104 -10.67 5.06 3.93
C GLN A 104 -9.87 3.77 3.80
N CYS A 105 -9.15 3.38 4.86
CA CYS A 105 -8.33 2.18 4.83
C CYS A 105 -9.18 0.91 4.67
N ALA A 106 -10.28 0.79 5.41
CA ALA A 106 -11.22 -0.32 5.27
C ALA A 106 -11.80 -0.39 3.84
N ALA A 107 -12.18 0.74 3.27
CA ALA A 107 -12.70 0.80 1.90
C ALA A 107 -11.66 0.36 0.85
N LEU A 108 -10.40 0.76 1.02
CA LEU A 108 -9.29 0.35 0.15
C LEU A 108 -8.99 -1.15 0.29
N PHE A 109 -8.92 -1.66 1.52
CA PHE A 109 -8.68 -3.09 1.77
C PHE A 109 -9.79 -3.97 1.18
N ALA A 110 -11.05 -3.56 1.36
CA ALA A 110 -12.22 -4.22 0.78
C ALA A 110 -12.12 -4.29 -0.76
N TYR A 111 -11.77 -3.18 -1.41
CA TYR A 111 -11.55 -3.13 -2.85
C TYR A 111 -10.46 -4.11 -3.31
N LEU A 112 -9.28 -4.08 -2.69
CA LEU A 112 -8.14 -4.92 -3.08
C LEU A 112 -8.37 -6.42 -2.84
N THR A 113 -9.23 -6.77 -1.88
CA THR A 113 -9.50 -8.16 -1.50
C THR A 113 -10.80 -8.72 -2.07
N GLY A 114 -11.60 -7.92 -2.76
CA GLY A 114 -12.90 -8.32 -3.32
C GLY A 114 -13.97 -8.56 -2.25
N ARG A 115 -13.92 -7.83 -1.13
CA ARG A 115 -14.83 -7.94 0.00
C ARG A 115 -15.80 -6.76 0.11
#